data_AF-A0AAV3PP00-F1
#
_entry.id   AF-A0AAV3PP00-F1
#
_cell.length_a   1.000
_cell.length_b   1.000
_cell.length_c   1.000
_cell.angle_alpha   90.00
_cell.angle_beta   90.00
_cell.angle_gamma   90.00
#
_symmetry.space_group_name_H-M   'P 1'
#
loop_
_entity.id
_entity.type
_entity.pdbx_description
1 polymer ?
#
loop_
_entity_poly.entity_id
_entity_poly.type
_entity_poly.pdbx_seq_one_letter_code
_entity_poly.pdbx_strand_id
1 'polypeptide(L)'
;MKYIITLMILFSSMVTLSMAKITYEEIIPQLNPCKPYVIETASEPSSVCCAVLKGLDEVASGSKEDRKDICEILKTAANKLPIKIDKANFRLPSICGLHTLTHIDRNMNCNV
;
A
#
# COMPACT_ATOMS: atom_id res chain seq x y z
N MET A 1 23.63 34.31 32.11
CA MET A 1 23.43 32.83 32.13
C MET A 1 21.97 32.39 32.22
N LYS A 2 21.01 33.22 32.68
CA LYS A 2 19.58 32.84 32.74
C LYS A 2 18.93 32.71 31.35
N TYR A 3 19.26 33.62 30.43
CA TYR A 3 18.67 33.73 29.08
C TYR A 3 19.14 32.66 28.08
N ILE A 4 20.36 32.14 28.25
CA ILE A 4 20.91 31.07 27.39
C ILE A 4 20.15 29.77 27.62
N ILE A 5 19.78 29.50 28.89
CA ILE A 5 18.98 28.33 29.27
C ILE A 5 17.54 28.47 28.74
N THR A 6 16.99 29.69 28.70
CA THR A 6 15.62 29.94 28.18
C THR A 6 15.53 29.80 26.66
N LEU A 7 16.59 30.13 25.92
CA LEU A 7 16.66 30.00 24.45
C LEU A 7 16.81 28.54 23.99
N MET A 8 17.47 27.68 24.77
CA MET A 8 17.65 26.25 24.42
C MET A 8 16.37 25.42 24.59
N ILE A 9 15.41 25.86 25.41
CA ILE A 9 14.16 25.12 25.66
C ILE A 9 13.15 25.28 24.50
N LEU A 10 13.34 26.27 23.61
CA LEU A 10 12.45 26.53 22.48
C LEU A 10 12.67 25.63 21.24
N PHE A 11 13.72 24.78 21.23
CA PHE A 11 14.05 23.92 20.08
C PHE A 11 13.61 22.46 20.21
N SER A 12 12.95 22.08 21.31
CA SER A 12 12.38 20.74 21.46
C SER A 12 10.92 20.71 20.99
N SER A 13 10.67 21.12 19.74
CA SER A 13 9.47 20.64 19.06
C SER A 13 9.69 19.15 18.82
N MET A 14 9.13 18.32 19.70
CA MET A 14 8.89 16.91 19.39
C MET A 14 8.13 16.91 18.07
N VAL A 15 8.84 16.58 16.99
CA VAL A 15 8.20 16.17 15.75
C VAL A 15 7.53 14.85 16.11
N THR A 16 6.27 14.93 16.51
CA THR A 16 5.41 13.76 16.48
C THR A 16 5.36 13.35 15.02
N LEU A 17 6.09 12.31 14.64
CA LEU A 17 5.82 11.62 13.39
C LEU A 17 4.39 11.10 13.52
N SER A 18 3.42 11.89 13.07
CA SER A 18 2.12 11.37 12.71
C SER A 18 2.43 10.37 11.61
N MET A 19 2.27 9.08 11.89
CA MET A 19 2.16 8.07 10.84
C MET A 19 0.96 8.54 10.01
N ALA A 20 1.23 9.13 8.84
CA ALA A 20 0.18 9.61 7.98
C ALA A 20 -0.73 8.41 7.72
N LYS A 21 -1.97 8.49 8.20
CA LYS A 21 -2.93 7.42 8.01
C LYS A 21 -3.11 7.28 6.50
N ILE A 22 -2.71 6.14 5.97
CA ILE A 22 -2.82 5.84 4.55
C ILE A 22 -4.28 6.00 4.15
N THR A 23 -4.55 6.91 3.21
CA THR A 23 -5.92 7.13 2.76
C THR A 23 -6.20 6.37 1.46
N TYR A 24 -7.42 5.86 1.36
CA TYR A 24 -7.92 5.17 0.17
C TYR A 24 -7.83 6.04 -1.08
N GLU A 25 -8.10 7.35 -0.94
CA GLU A 25 -8.10 8.31 -2.04
C GLU A 25 -6.71 8.54 -2.64
N GLU A 26 -5.66 8.43 -1.82
CA GLU A 26 -4.27 8.57 -2.26
C GLU A 26 -3.75 7.32 -2.97
N ILE A 27 -4.15 6.11 -2.53
CA ILE A 27 -3.64 4.85 -3.08
C ILE A 27 -4.29 4.48 -4.41
N ILE A 28 -5.59 4.65 -4.55
CA ILE A 28 -6.32 4.14 -5.72
C ILE A 28 -5.77 4.67 -7.04
N PRO A 29 -5.47 5.98 -7.18
CA PRO A 29 -4.82 6.50 -8.39
C PRO A 29 -3.46 5.85 -8.68
N GLN A 30 -2.72 5.46 -7.64
CA GLN A 30 -1.40 4.83 -7.76
C GLN A 30 -1.49 3.38 -8.27
N LEU A 31 -2.66 2.73 -8.16
CA LEU A 31 -2.89 1.38 -8.70
C LEU A 31 -3.23 1.38 -10.20
N ASN A 32 -3.48 2.55 -10.82
CA ASN A 32 -3.77 2.66 -12.25
C ASN A 32 -2.74 1.95 -13.17
N PRO A 33 -1.42 2.00 -12.91
CA PRO A 33 -0.41 1.28 -13.70
C PRO A 33 -0.56 -0.25 -13.68
N CYS A 34 -1.32 -0.81 -12.74
CA CYS A 34 -1.62 -2.24 -12.67
C CYS A 34 -2.78 -2.66 -13.57
N LYS A 35 -3.64 -1.70 -13.95
CA LYS A 35 -4.86 -1.95 -14.73
C LYS A 35 -4.62 -2.79 -15.98
N PRO A 36 -3.64 -2.49 -16.86
CA PRO A 36 -3.48 -3.22 -18.11
C PRO A 36 -3.26 -4.71 -17.94
N TYR A 37 -2.54 -5.11 -16.88
CA TYR A 37 -2.28 -6.50 -16.55
C TYR A 37 -3.51 -7.20 -15.98
N VAL A 38 -4.21 -6.59 -15.02
CA VAL A 38 -5.37 -7.23 -14.35
C VAL A 38 -6.60 -7.37 -15.25
N ILE A 39 -6.65 -6.64 -16.37
CA ILE A 39 -7.69 -6.79 -17.41
C ILE A 39 -7.19 -7.54 -18.66
N GLU A 40 -5.98 -8.12 -18.59
CA GLU A 40 -5.32 -8.91 -19.65
C GLU A 40 -5.10 -8.18 -20.98
N THR A 41 -4.96 -6.87 -20.92
CA THR A 41 -4.46 -6.08 -22.08
C THR A 41 -2.93 -6.05 -22.15
N ALA A 42 -2.25 -6.49 -21.09
CA ALA A 42 -0.80 -6.70 -21.03
C ALA A 42 -0.49 -8.07 -20.40
N SER A 43 0.56 -8.73 -20.88
CA SER A 43 1.00 -10.04 -20.38
C SER A 43 1.73 -9.97 -19.04
N GLU A 44 2.28 -8.80 -18.69
CA GLU A 44 3.06 -8.56 -17.49
C GLU A 44 2.66 -7.23 -16.83
N PRO A 45 2.75 -7.13 -15.49
CA PRO A 45 2.57 -5.86 -14.80
C PRO A 45 3.72 -4.91 -15.15
N SER A 46 3.40 -3.61 -15.20
CA SER A 46 4.44 -2.59 -15.35
C SER A 46 5.38 -2.58 -14.13
N SER A 47 6.63 -2.14 -14.33
CA SER A 47 7.57 -1.91 -13.23
C SER A 47 7.01 -0.92 -12.20
N VAL A 48 6.27 0.10 -12.66
CA VAL A 48 5.58 1.08 -11.80
C VAL A 48 4.49 0.40 -10.96
N CYS A 49 3.70 -0.51 -11.54
CA CYS A 49 2.71 -1.29 -10.77
C CYS A 49 3.39 -2.07 -9.64
N CYS A 50 4.46 -2.82 -9.95
CA CYS A 50 5.15 -3.59 -8.92
C CYS A 50 5.82 -2.69 -7.86
N ALA A 51 6.36 -1.52 -8.24
CA ALA A 51 6.93 -0.58 -7.28
C ALA A 51 5.88 -0.07 -6.27
N VAL A 52 4.68 0.28 -6.75
CA VAL A 52 3.56 0.68 -5.88
C VAL A 52 3.17 -0.47 -4.96
N LEU A 53 2.97 -1.67 -5.49
CA LEU A 53 2.58 -2.83 -4.69
C LEU A 53 3.63 -3.19 -3.63
N LYS A 54 4.92 -3.06 -3.94
CA LYS A 54 6.01 -3.25 -2.96
C LYS A 54 5.96 -2.21 -1.83
N GLY A 55 5.75 -0.94 -2.15
CA GLY A 55 5.61 0.10 -1.12
C GLY A 55 4.44 -0.19 -0.18
N LEU A 56 3.31 -0.67 -0.72
CA LEU A 56 2.17 -1.09 0.10
C LEU A 56 2.47 -2.35 0.92
N ASP A 57 3.24 -3.29 0.38
CA ASP A 57 3.68 -4.50 1.07
C ASP A 57 4.60 -4.20 2.27
N GLU A 58 5.52 -3.24 2.09
CA GLU A 58 6.39 -2.75 3.14
C GLU A 58 5.59 -2.10 4.27
N VAL A 59 4.61 -1.26 3.95
CA VAL A 59 3.77 -0.65 4.99
C VAL A 59 2.90 -1.70 5.68
N ALA A 60 2.29 -2.62 4.92
CA ALA A 60 1.54 -3.73 5.48
C ALA A 60 2.38 -4.61 6.41
N SER A 61 3.71 -4.66 6.23
CA SER A 61 4.60 -5.43 7.10
C SER A 61 4.84 -4.79 8.47
N GLY A 62 4.54 -3.49 8.62
CA GLY A 62 4.81 -2.73 9.84
C GLY A 62 3.93 -3.10 11.02
N SER A 63 2.62 -3.29 10.81
CA SER A 63 1.68 -3.65 11.87
C SER A 63 0.46 -4.43 11.37
N LYS A 64 -0.29 -5.06 12.30
CA LYS A 64 -1.55 -5.72 11.95
C LYS A 64 -2.62 -4.74 11.46
N GLU A 65 -2.64 -3.53 12.01
CA GLU A 65 -3.59 -2.49 11.61
C GLU A 65 -3.28 -2.01 10.19
N ASP A 66 -2.01 -1.72 9.88
CA ASP A 66 -1.58 -1.32 8.54
C ASP A 66 -1.85 -2.43 7.51
N ARG A 67 -1.56 -3.69 7.86
CA ARG A 67 -1.86 -4.83 6.99
C ARG A 67 -3.35 -4.91 6.66
N LYS A 68 -4.20 -4.73 7.67
CA LYS A 68 -5.65 -4.77 7.51
C LYS A 68 -6.11 -3.61 6.62
N ASP A 69 -5.65 -2.40 6.89
CA ASP A 69 -6.01 -1.20 6.13
C ASP A 69 -5.59 -1.33 4.66
N ILE A 70 -4.33 -1.71 4.39
CA ILE A 70 -3.84 -1.95 3.02
C ILE A 70 -4.62 -3.06 2.33
N CYS A 71 -4.90 -4.17 3.03
CA CYS A 71 -5.70 -5.26 2.49
C CYS A 71 -7.10 -4.78 2.05
N GLU A 72 -7.80 -4.02 2.89
CA GLU A 72 -9.14 -3.51 2.56
C GLU A 72 -9.13 -2.53 1.38
N ILE A 73 -8.07 -1.71 1.26
CA ILE A 73 -7.87 -0.82 0.12
C ILE A 73 -7.70 -1.62 -1.17
N LEU A 74 -6.83 -2.63 -1.17
CA LEU A 74 -6.58 -3.49 -2.33
C LEU A 74 -7.81 -4.32 -2.71
N LYS A 75 -8.54 -4.85 -1.72
CA LYS A 75 -9.82 -5.53 -1.93
C LYS A 75 -10.84 -4.63 -2.60
N THR A 76 -10.97 -3.40 -2.12
CA THR A 76 -11.90 -2.44 -2.71
C THR A 76 -11.47 -2.05 -4.13
N ALA A 77 -10.17 -1.87 -4.38
CA ALA A 77 -9.64 -1.63 -5.71
C ALA A 77 -9.97 -2.78 -6.68
N ALA A 78 -9.74 -4.02 -6.23
CA ALA A 78 -10.04 -5.22 -7.01
C ALA A 78 -11.54 -5.32 -7.35
N ASN A 79 -12.42 -4.97 -6.41
CA ASN A 79 -13.87 -4.99 -6.66
C ASN A 79 -14.33 -3.88 -7.64
N LYS A 80 -13.58 -2.78 -7.78
CA LYS A 80 -13.92 -1.68 -8.71
C LYS A 80 -13.40 -1.89 -10.13
N LEU A 81 -12.42 -2.78 -10.33
CA LEU A 81 -11.85 -3.04 -11.64
C LEU A 81 -12.58 -4.21 -12.32
N PRO A 82 -12.81 -4.14 -13.65
CA PRO A 82 -13.32 -5.27 -14.42
C PRO A 82 -12.19 -6.29 -14.64
N ILE A 83 -11.67 -6.86 -13.55
CA ILE A 83 -10.67 -7.93 -13.56
C ILE A 83 -11.24 -9.09 -14.36
N LYS A 84 -10.50 -9.50 -15.39
CA LYS A 84 -10.94 -10.57 -16.30
C LYS A 84 -10.46 -11.96 -15.89
N ILE A 85 -9.44 -12.05 -15.03
CA ILE A 85 -8.98 -13.32 -14.46
C ILE A 85 -8.51 -13.08 -13.02
N ASP A 86 -9.20 -13.70 -12.06
CA ASP A 86 -8.78 -13.67 -10.64
C ASP A 86 -7.36 -14.23 -10.46
N LYS A 87 -6.94 -15.16 -11.35
CA LYS A 87 -5.56 -15.69 -11.38
C LYS A 87 -4.50 -14.64 -11.72
N ALA A 88 -4.82 -13.57 -12.47
CA ALA A 88 -3.84 -12.54 -12.81
C ALA A 88 -3.39 -11.83 -11.53
N ASN A 89 -4.35 -11.49 -10.67
CA ASN A 89 -4.06 -10.87 -9.37
C ASN A 89 -3.34 -11.84 -8.43
N PHE A 90 -3.70 -13.14 -8.44
CA PHE A 90 -2.95 -14.16 -7.68
C PHE A 90 -1.46 -14.23 -8.07
N ARG A 91 -1.13 -13.88 -9.31
CA ARG A 91 0.25 -13.84 -9.78
C ARG A 91 0.97 -12.54 -9.44
N LEU A 92 0.28 -11.44 -9.11
CA LEU A 92 0.92 -10.17 -8.75
C LEU A 92 1.88 -10.32 -7.57
N PRO A 93 1.52 -10.98 -6.44
CA PRO A 93 2.45 -11.21 -5.34
C PRO A 93 3.72 -11.92 -5.78
N SER A 94 3.60 -12.97 -6.60
CA SER A 94 4.75 -13.74 -7.09
C SER A 94 5.61 -12.96 -8.10
N ILE A 95 4.99 -12.30 -9.08
CA ILE A 95 5.71 -11.54 -10.12
C ILE A 95 6.39 -10.30 -9.53
N CYS A 96 5.69 -9.59 -8.64
CA CYS A 96 6.22 -8.38 -8.02
C CYS A 96 7.09 -8.68 -6.79
N GLY A 97 7.16 -9.92 -6.29
CA GLY A 97 7.98 -10.28 -5.13
C GLY A 97 7.47 -9.66 -3.83
N LEU A 98 6.18 -9.78 -3.57
CA LEU A 98 5.54 -9.33 -2.33
C LEU A 98 5.61 -10.44 -1.27
N HIS A 99 5.81 -10.08 -0.01
CA HIS A 99 5.99 -11.02 1.09
C HIS A 99 4.84 -11.00 2.11
N THR A 100 4.20 -9.84 2.32
CA THR A 100 3.11 -9.67 3.28
C THR A 100 1.75 -9.86 2.62
N LEU A 101 1.56 -9.24 1.47
CA LEU A 101 0.37 -9.25 0.63
C LEU A 101 0.41 -10.44 -0.32
N THR A 102 0.38 -11.64 0.25
CA THR A 102 0.55 -12.90 -0.48
C THR A 102 -0.65 -13.29 -1.35
N HIS A 103 -1.81 -12.66 -1.12
CA HIS A 103 -3.03 -12.91 -1.85
C HIS A 103 -3.75 -11.61 -2.14
N ILE A 104 -3.76 -11.22 -3.41
CA ILE A 104 -4.47 -10.03 -3.88
C ILE A 104 -5.57 -10.54 -4.81
N ASP A 105 -6.83 -10.51 -4.36
CA ASP A 105 -8.02 -10.74 -5.19
C ASP A 105 -9.27 -10.07 -4.57
N ARG A 106 -10.44 -10.29 -5.18
CA ARG A 106 -11.71 -9.71 -4.72
C ARG A 106 -12.22 -10.27 -3.38
N ASN A 107 -11.80 -11.47 -3.03
CA ASN A 107 -12.28 -12.27 -1.90
C ASN A 107 -11.26 -12.37 -0.75
N MET A 108 -10.15 -11.63 -0.82
CA MET A 108 -9.13 -11.63 0.23
C MET A 108 -9.75 -11.37 1.63
N ASN A 109 -9.30 -12.15 2.61
CA ASN A 109 -9.67 -11.99 4.01
C ASN A 109 -8.68 -11.05 4.70
N CYS A 110 -9.15 -9.85 5.06
CA CYS A 110 -8.34 -8.82 5.70
C CYS A 110 -8.36 -8.86 7.23
N ASN A 111 -9.08 -9.81 7.84
CA ASN A 111 -9.16 -9.95 9.30
C ASN A 111 -8.07 -10.86 9.88
N VAL A 112 -6.81 -10.63 9.51
CA VAL A 112 -5.63 -11.45 9.87
C VAL A 112 -4.72 -10.83 10.93
#